data_AF-A0AAW6TU89-F1
#
_entry.id   AF-A0AAW6TU89-F1
#
_cell.length_a   1.000
_cell.length_b   1.000
_cell.length_c   1.000
_cell.angle_alpha   90.00
_cell.angle_beta   90.00
_cell.angle_gamma   90.00
#
_symmetry.space_group_name_H-M   'P 1'
#
loop_
_entity.id
_entity.type
_entity.pdbx_description
1 polymer ?
#
loop_
_entity_poly.entity_id
_entity_poly.type
_entity_poly.pdbx_seq_one_letter_code
_entity_poly.pdbx_strand_id
1 'polypeptide(L)'
;MITRWLKMGAIATVGLGLAGGLLFGKDVASYVRSSAKGVRTVVKDSVPIEFELRRARDLLEEIIPEMHANIRLIAQEEVEVAALKAEIAKGQEGLEDERVKIRTLRGSLETPQAQYVFAGRQYSRGDVKADLAGRFERLKEGELVLASKQRLLASRENSLNAAMQLLEKTRSQKHILENKIETLASQYRIVKAASVGSKVQVDNGKLAQTEKLIAQIQKRLDVAERVLAHESRFIEAIPVDTVIEADLVAQVDEYFQQHEGPAEAQNPMAKSHGPEASR
;
A
#
# COMPACT_ATOMS: atom_id res chain seq x y z
N MET A 1 45.97 -25.78 -46.73
CA MET A 1 45.44 -27.06 -46.22
C MET A 1 44.54 -26.93 -44.98
N ILE A 2 44.56 -25.82 -44.23
CA ILE A 2 43.79 -25.65 -42.98
C ILE A 2 42.27 -25.44 -43.19
N THR A 3 41.85 -24.91 -44.33
CA THR A 3 40.44 -24.66 -44.65
C THR A 3 39.63 -25.92 -45.01
N ARG A 4 40.29 -27.02 -45.37
CA ARG A 4 39.63 -28.32 -45.68
C ARG A 4 39.24 -29.07 -44.40
N TRP A 5 40.03 -28.93 -43.33
CA TRP A 5 39.81 -29.61 -42.05
C TRP A 5 38.66 -28.96 -41.25
N LEU A 6 38.51 -27.64 -41.34
CA LEU A 6 37.38 -26.94 -40.72
C LEU A 6 36.03 -27.32 -41.37
N LYS A 7 36.01 -27.51 -42.69
CA LYS A 7 34.80 -27.93 -43.43
C LYS A 7 34.40 -29.37 -43.11
N MET A 8 35.36 -30.29 -42.98
CA MET A 8 35.09 -31.67 -42.57
C MET A 8 34.65 -31.78 -41.10
N GLY A 9 35.19 -30.95 -40.20
CA GLY A 9 34.78 -30.89 -38.80
C GLY A 9 33.33 -30.42 -38.60
N ALA A 10 32.86 -29.48 -39.42
CA ALA A 10 31.48 -28.99 -39.38
C ALA A 10 30.46 -30.03 -39.91
N ILE A 11 30.84 -30.83 -40.90
CA ILE A 11 29.97 -31.89 -41.44
C ILE A 11 29.85 -33.06 -40.45
N ALA A 12 30.93 -33.37 -39.73
CA ALA A 12 30.92 -34.41 -38.69
C ALA A 12 30.06 -34.03 -37.48
N THR A 13 30.07 -32.76 -37.03
CA THR A 13 29.22 -32.31 -35.91
C THR A 13 27.73 -32.24 -36.28
N VAL A 14 27.39 -31.87 -37.52
CA VAL A 14 26.00 -31.86 -37.99
C VAL A 14 25.47 -33.28 -38.23
N GLY A 15 26.29 -34.19 -38.76
CA GLY A 15 25.92 -35.60 -38.94
C GLY A 15 25.69 -36.35 -37.63
N LEU A 16 26.49 -36.07 -36.59
CA LEU A 16 26.38 -36.71 -35.28
C LEU A 16 25.20 -36.14 -34.46
N GLY A 17 24.89 -34.85 -34.64
CA GLY A 17 23.68 -34.22 -34.08
C GLY A 17 22.38 -34.73 -34.71
N LEU A 18 22.38 -35.00 -36.02
CA LEU A 18 21.21 -35.54 -36.72
C LEU A 18 21.00 -37.04 -36.48
N ALA A 19 22.08 -37.83 -36.40
CA ALA A 19 21.99 -39.25 -36.05
C ALA A 19 21.59 -39.46 -34.57
N GLY A 20 22.07 -38.60 -33.66
CA GLY A 20 21.63 -38.59 -32.26
C GLY A 20 20.19 -38.14 -32.08
N GLY A 21 19.71 -37.21 -32.91
CA GLY A 21 18.33 -36.69 -32.84
C GLY A 21 17.26 -37.59 -33.47
N LEU A 22 17.64 -38.55 -34.32
CA LEU A 22 16.69 -39.47 -34.98
C LEU A 22 16.50 -40.79 -34.23
N LEU A 23 17.47 -41.22 -33.42
CA LEU A 23 17.35 -42.43 -32.58
C LEU A 23 16.72 -42.16 -31.20
N PHE A 24 16.60 -40.89 -30.80
CA PHE A 24 15.86 -40.49 -29.60
C PHE A 24 14.59 -39.75 -30.01
N GLY A 25 13.48 -40.49 -30.03
CA GLY A 25 12.16 -40.01 -30.40
C GLY A 25 11.70 -38.77 -29.62
N LYS A 26 10.69 -38.11 -30.20
CA LYS A 26 10.06 -36.86 -29.77
C LYS A 26 9.50 -36.81 -28.33
N ASP A 27 9.71 -37.83 -27.51
CA ASP A 27 9.12 -37.96 -26.17
C ASP A 27 10.10 -37.76 -24.99
N VAL A 28 11.38 -37.46 -25.24
CA VAL A 28 12.35 -37.20 -24.14
C VAL A 28 12.25 -35.76 -23.60
N ALA A 29 11.53 -34.86 -24.29
CA ALA A 29 11.32 -33.49 -23.86
C ALA A 29 10.46 -33.36 -22.57
N SER A 30 9.70 -34.40 -22.22
CA SER A 30 8.80 -34.36 -21.06
C SER A 30 9.50 -34.74 -19.74
N TYR A 31 10.52 -35.60 -19.75
CA TYR A 31 11.18 -36.06 -18.52
C TYR A 31 12.27 -35.11 -17.99
N VAL A 32 12.87 -34.29 -18.86
CA VAL A 32 13.92 -33.33 -18.43
C VAL A 32 13.31 -32.08 -17.77
N ARG A 33 12.04 -31.74 -18.10
CA ARG A 33 11.38 -30.55 -17.55
C ARG A 33 10.98 -30.68 -16.07
N SER A 34 10.94 -31.90 -15.52
CA SER A 34 10.59 -32.13 -14.11
C SER A 34 11.80 -32.21 -13.15
N SER A 35 13.03 -32.31 -13.65
CA SER A 35 14.23 -32.35 -12.79
C SER A 35 14.82 -30.95 -12.47
N ALA A 36 14.50 -29.92 -13.25
CA ALA A 36 15.04 -28.57 -13.04
C ALA A 36 14.31 -27.76 -11.94
N LYS A 37 13.08 -28.14 -11.56
CA LYS A 37 12.31 -27.45 -10.50
C LYS A 37 12.61 -27.98 -9.09
N GLY A 38 13.16 -29.20 -8.96
CA GLY A 38 13.51 -29.82 -7.68
C GLY A 38 14.80 -29.25 -7.06
N VAL A 39 15.77 -28.81 -7.87
CA VAL A 39 17.08 -28.37 -7.37
C VAL A 39 17.03 -26.96 -6.76
N ARG A 40 16.13 -26.08 -7.22
CA ARG A 40 16.05 -24.69 -6.70
C ARG A 40 15.37 -24.60 -5.32
N THR A 41 14.57 -25.59 -4.95
CA THR A 41 13.80 -25.59 -3.68
C THR A 41 14.61 -26.19 -2.53
N VAL A 42 15.54 -27.11 -2.79
CA VAL A 42 16.33 -27.82 -1.75
C VAL A 42 17.47 -26.97 -1.18
N VAL A 43 17.91 -25.91 -1.86
CA VAL A 43 19.02 -25.07 -1.40
C VAL A 43 18.56 -23.96 -0.44
N LYS A 44 17.26 -23.62 -0.37
CA LYS A 44 16.76 -22.66 0.62
C LYS A 44 16.81 -23.21 2.06
N ASP A 45 16.62 -24.52 2.24
CA ASP A 45 16.66 -25.19 3.55
C ASP A 45 18.10 -25.47 4.04
N SER A 46 19.14 -25.08 3.29
CA SER A 46 20.55 -25.37 3.61
C SER A 46 21.39 -24.11 3.85
N VAL A 47 20.76 -22.95 4.04
CA VAL A 47 21.50 -21.71 4.33
C VAL A 47 21.88 -21.69 5.81
N PRO A 48 23.17 -21.59 6.16
CA PRO A 48 23.58 -21.51 7.57
C PRO A 48 22.94 -20.30 8.27
N ILE A 49 22.47 -20.50 9.50
CA ILE A 49 21.79 -19.46 10.31
C ILE A 49 22.67 -18.21 10.45
N GLU A 50 24.00 -18.34 10.47
CA GLU A 50 24.92 -17.20 10.52
C GLU A 50 24.82 -16.30 9.28
N PHE A 51 24.54 -16.88 8.11
CA PHE A 51 24.32 -16.11 6.89
C PHE A 51 23.00 -15.35 6.94
N GLU A 52 21.95 -15.96 7.47
CA GLU A 52 20.65 -15.29 7.65
C GLU A 52 20.72 -14.15 8.65
N LEU A 53 21.43 -14.33 9.78
CA LEU A 53 21.66 -13.27 10.77
C LEU A 53 22.50 -12.12 10.20
N ARG A 54 23.52 -12.43 9.40
CA ARG A 54 24.32 -11.41 8.70
C ARG A 54 23.46 -10.64 7.71
N ARG A 55 22.71 -11.36 6.87
CA ARG A 55 21.78 -10.75 5.91
C ARG A 55 20.73 -9.87 6.61
N ALA A 56 20.20 -10.31 7.74
CA ALA A 56 19.24 -9.51 8.52
C ALA A 56 19.86 -8.20 9.02
N ARG A 57 21.14 -8.21 9.42
CA ARG A 57 21.89 -6.99 9.77
C ARG A 57 22.14 -6.11 8.56
N ASP A 58 22.57 -6.69 7.43
CA ASP A 58 22.85 -5.93 6.21
C ASP A 58 21.57 -5.22 5.70
N LEU A 59 20.42 -5.91 5.71
CA LEU A 59 19.11 -5.31 5.40
C LEU A 59 18.73 -4.15 6.35
N LEU A 60 19.20 -4.20 7.60
CA LEU A 60 18.94 -3.15 8.58
C LEU A 60 19.87 -1.94 8.41
N GLU A 61 21.08 -2.16 7.89
CA GLU A 61 22.01 -1.11 7.48
C GLU A 61 21.52 -0.39 6.22
N GLU A 62 20.85 -1.10 5.31
CA GLU A 62 20.21 -0.52 4.11
C GLU A 62 19.12 0.53 4.44
N ILE A 63 18.56 0.51 5.66
CA ILE A 63 17.58 1.51 6.13
C ILE A 63 18.25 2.84 6.49
N ILE A 64 19.54 2.85 6.84
CA ILE A 64 20.25 4.06 7.31
C ILE A 64 20.27 5.17 6.24
N PRO A 65 20.60 4.90 4.96
CA PRO A 65 20.51 5.90 3.89
C PRO A 65 19.12 6.51 3.74
N GLU A 66 18.06 5.70 3.84
CA GLU A 66 16.67 6.17 3.75
C GLU A 66 16.31 7.08 4.93
N MET A 67 16.73 6.72 6.15
CA MET A 67 16.58 7.58 7.32
C MET A 67 17.32 8.92 7.15
N HIS A 68 18.55 8.92 6.62
CA HIS A 68 19.28 10.16 6.35
C HIS A 68 18.59 11.02 5.29
N ALA A 69 18.01 10.42 4.25
CA ALA A 69 17.22 11.16 3.27
C ALA A 69 16.00 11.82 3.92
N ASN A 70 15.27 11.08 4.77
CA ASN A 70 14.11 11.63 5.50
C ASN A 70 14.51 12.73 6.48
N ILE A 71 15.65 12.61 7.17
CA ILE A 71 16.18 13.67 8.05
C ILE A 71 16.45 14.95 7.26
N ARG A 72 17.05 14.84 6.05
CA ARG A 72 17.30 16.02 5.20
C ARG A 72 16.00 16.70 4.77
N LEU A 73 14.97 15.92 4.42
CA LEU A 73 13.65 16.46 4.07
C LEU A 73 13.00 17.16 5.26
N ILE A 74 13.05 16.56 6.46
CA ILE A 74 12.56 17.18 7.70
C ILE A 74 13.29 18.50 7.97
N ALA A 75 14.62 18.52 7.87
CA ALA A 75 15.41 19.72 8.10
C ALA A 75 15.10 20.84 7.08
N GLN A 76 14.87 20.47 5.81
CA GLN A 76 14.45 21.43 4.80
C GLN A 76 13.06 22.00 5.13
N GLU A 77 12.12 21.14 5.50
CA GLU A 77 10.76 21.55 5.85
C GLU A 77 10.74 22.45 7.10
N GLU A 78 11.60 22.19 8.10
CA GLU A 78 11.77 23.07 9.27
C GLU A 78 12.18 24.49 8.87
N VAL A 79 13.09 24.62 7.90
CA VAL A 79 13.52 25.92 7.37
C VAL A 79 12.39 26.59 6.59
N GLU A 80 11.65 25.85 5.76
CA GLU A 80 10.49 26.37 5.02
C GLU A 80 9.37 26.84 5.95
N VAL A 81 9.08 26.09 7.01
CA VAL A 81 8.13 26.46 8.06
C VAL A 81 8.59 27.73 8.79
N ALA A 82 9.87 27.83 9.15
CA ALA A 82 10.42 29.03 9.79
C ALA A 82 10.34 30.26 8.88
N ALA A 83 10.67 30.11 7.60
CA ALA A 83 10.54 31.17 6.60
C ALA A 83 9.07 31.62 6.44
N LEU A 84 8.14 30.67 6.33
CA LEU A 84 6.70 30.96 6.22
C LEU A 84 6.16 31.68 7.46
N LYS A 85 6.61 31.30 8.66
CA LYS A 85 6.27 32.03 9.91
C LYS A 85 6.75 33.48 9.86
N ALA A 86 7.99 33.72 9.43
CA ALA A 86 8.53 35.06 9.31
C ALA A 86 7.75 35.89 8.27
N GLU A 87 7.38 35.30 7.13
CA GLU A 87 6.54 35.96 6.14
C GLU A 87 5.14 36.31 6.67
N ILE A 88 4.51 35.41 7.42
CA ILE A 88 3.20 35.63 8.04
C ILE A 88 3.29 36.78 9.05
N ALA A 89 4.32 36.80 9.90
CA ALA A 89 4.53 37.86 10.87
C ALA A 89 4.70 39.23 10.19
N LYS A 90 5.55 39.31 9.15
CA LYS A 90 5.72 40.52 8.36
C LYS A 90 4.43 40.94 7.65
N GLY A 91 3.67 39.97 7.13
CA GLY A 91 2.38 40.22 6.51
C GLY A 91 1.35 40.78 7.49
N GLN A 92 1.31 40.26 8.72
CA GLN A 92 0.47 40.76 9.79
C GLN A 92 0.78 42.22 10.13
N GLU A 93 2.06 42.54 10.35
CA GLU A 93 2.51 43.90 10.63
C GLU A 93 2.10 44.88 9.51
N GLY A 94 2.34 44.51 8.25
CA GLY A 94 1.96 45.33 7.11
C GLY A 94 0.44 45.55 6.98
N LEU A 95 -0.38 44.55 7.35
CA LEU A 95 -1.84 44.70 7.36
C LEU A 95 -2.33 45.57 8.51
N GLU A 96 -1.69 45.51 9.69
CA GLU A 96 -2.02 46.42 10.80
C GLU A 96 -1.71 47.88 10.44
N ASP A 97 -0.55 48.13 9.81
CA ASP A 97 -0.20 49.46 9.31
C ASP A 97 -1.23 49.98 8.31
N GLU A 98 -1.69 49.14 7.38
CA GLU A 98 -2.71 49.55 6.41
C GLU A 98 -4.08 49.78 7.08
N ARG A 99 -4.44 48.98 8.10
CA ARG A 99 -5.65 49.22 8.92
C ARG A 99 -5.60 50.57 9.63
N VAL A 100 -4.45 50.94 10.20
CA VAL A 100 -4.27 52.26 10.84
C VAL A 100 -4.47 53.36 9.80
N LYS A 101 -3.83 53.28 8.63
CA LYS A 101 -4.00 54.27 7.55
C LYS A 101 -5.45 54.39 7.11
N ILE A 102 -6.13 53.27 6.85
CA ILE A 102 -7.56 53.23 6.49
C ILE A 102 -8.42 53.88 7.57
N ARG A 103 -8.14 53.62 8.86
CA ARG A 103 -8.87 54.24 9.98
C ARG A 103 -8.67 55.75 10.03
N THR A 104 -7.45 56.24 9.81
CA THR A 104 -7.16 57.68 9.75
C THR A 104 -7.89 58.38 8.60
N LEU A 105 -7.87 57.78 7.39
CA LEU A 105 -8.60 58.29 6.23
C LEU A 105 -10.10 58.29 6.47
N ARG A 106 -10.66 57.20 7.02
CA ARG A 106 -12.07 57.12 7.38
C ARG A 106 -12.44 58.22 8.38
N GLY A 107 -11.69 58.39 9.46
CA GLY A 107 -11.95 59.40 10.49
C GLY A 107 -11.91 60.82 9.92
N SER A 108 -10.98 61.11 9.01
CA SER A 108 -10.95 62.41 8.33
C SER A 108 -12.24 62.70 7.55
N LEU A 109 -12.82 61.68 6.90
CA LEU A 109 -14.03 61.81 6.08
C LEU A 109 -15.33 61.95 6.90
N GLU A 110 -15.30 61.69 8.21
CA GLU A 110 -16.46 61.85 9.11
C GLU A 110 -16.84 63.32 9.24
N THR A 111 -15.85 64.22 9.31
CA THR A 111 -16.09 65.67 9.34
C THR A 111 -16.06 66.23 7.91
N PRO A 112 -17.14 66.85 7.43
CA PRO A 112 -17.14 67.49 6.11
C PRO A 112 -16.15 68.66 6.09
N GLN A 113 -15.18 68.61 5.18
CA GLN A 113 -14.20 69.68 4.96
C GLN A 113 -14.19 70.06 3.48
N ALA A 114 -13.91 71.33 3.19
CA ALA A 114 -13.79 71.81 1.81
C ALA A 114 -12.62 71.14 1.08
N GLN A 115 -11.53 70.87 1.81
CA GLN A 115 -10.32 70.23 1.32
C GLN A 115 -9.70 69.37 2.43
N TYR A 116 -9.07 68.26 2.03
CA TYR A 116 -8.36 67.36 2.93
C TYR A 116 -6.85 67.46 2.67
N VAL A 117 -6.04 67.61 3.72
CA VAL A 117 -4.58 67.75 3.57
C VAL A 117 -3.87 66.52 4.10
N PHE A 118 -3.13 65.84 3.23
CA PHE A 118 -2.27 64.71 3.60
C PHE A 118 -0.87 64.92 3.04
N ALA A 119 0.16 64.75 3.88
CA ALA A 119 1.56 64.92 3.49
C ALA A 119 1.85 66.23 2.71
N GLY A 120 1.19 67.32 3.09
CA GLY A 120 1.35 68.64 2.46
C GLY A 120 0.62 68.85 1.12
N ARG A 121 -0.17 67.86 0.66
CA ARG A 121 -0.98 67.95 -0.57
C ARG A 121 -2.47 68.04 -0.24
N GLN A 122 -3.20 68.83 -1.01
CA GLN A 122 -4.65 68.99 -0.88
C GLN A 122 -5.37 67.99 -1.79
N TYR A 123 -6.42 67.38 -1.27
CA TYR A 123 -7.25 66.40 -1.95
C TYR A 123 -8.72 66.78 -1.83
N SER A 124 -9.51 66.45 -2.86
CA SER A 124 -10.96 66.57 -2.78
C SER A 124 -11.55 65.42 -1.96
N ARG A 125 -12.78 65.58 -1.46
CA ARG A 125 -13.49 64.50 -0.78
C ARG A 125 -13.66 63.25 -1.66
N GLY A 126 -13.83 63.45 -2.97
CA GLY A 126 -13.97 62.36 -3.94
C GLY A 126 -12.70 61.53 -4.05
N ASP A 127 -11.53 62.20 -4.14
CA ASP A 127 -10.22 61.55 -4.23
C ASP A 127 -9.93 60.70 -2.99
N VAL A 128 -10.21 61.25 -1.80
CA VAL A 128 -10.00 60.54 -0.52
C VAL A 128 -10.94 59.33 -0.39
N LYS A 129 -12.19 59.45 -0.86
CA LYS A 129 -13.12 58.31 -0.90
C LYS A 129 -12.65 57.20 -1.85
N ALA A 130 -12.17 57.57 -3.03
CA ALA A 130 -11.66 56.61 -4.02
C ALA A 130 -10.41 55.89 -3.49
N ASP A 131 -9.48 56.62 -2.88
CA ASP A 131 -8.28 56.02 -2.26
C ASP A 131 -8.66 55.10 -1.09
N LEU A 132 -9.59 55.52 -0.22
CA LEU A 132 -10.09 54.69 0.87
C LEU A 132 -10.70 53.38 0.36
N ALA A 133 -11.52 53.44 -0.68
CA ALA A 133 -12.13 52.25 -1.28
C ALA A 133 -11.04 51.30 -1.83
N GLY A 134 -10.08 51.82 -2.60
CA GLY A 134 -8.99 51.01 -3.14
C GLY A 134 -8.10 50.37 -2.07
N ARG A 135 -7.78 51.10 -1.00
CA ARG A 135 -7.03 50.56 0.14
C ARG A 135 -7.81 49.49 0.90
N PHE A 136 -9.11 49.72 1.10
CA PHE A 136 -9.96 48.77 1.81
C PHE A 136 -10.10 47.46 1.06
N GLU A 137 -10.24 47.48 -0.27
CA GLU A 137 -10.24 46.25 -1.07
C GLU A 137 -8.89 45.53 -1.00
N ARG A 138 -7.76 46.24 -1.14
CA ARG A 138 -6.43 45.63 -0.97
C ARG A 138 -6.21 45.04 0.43
N LEU A 139 -6.75 45.68 1.47
CA LEU A 139 -6.69 45.14 2.84
C LEU A 139 -7.44 43.80 2.93
N LYS A 140 -8.67 43.72 2.40
CA LYS A 140 -9.45 42.46 2.40
C LYS A 140 -8.74 41.35 1.64
N GLU A 141 -8.20 41.65 0.47
CA GLU A 141 -7.43 40.70 -0.33
C GLU A 141 -6.20 40.21 0.45
N GLY A 142 -5.46 41.14 1.07
CA GLY A 142 -4.30 40.83 1.90
C GLY A 142 -4.65 39.96 3.12
N GLU A 143 -5.77 40.23 3.79
CA GLU A 143 -6.28 39.40 4.90
C GLU A 143 -6.61 37.98 4.46
N LEU A 144 -7.21 37.81 3.27
CA LEU A 144 -7.51 36.50 2.71
C LEU A 144 -6.22 35.73 2.36
N VAL A 145 -5.23 36.40 1.78
CA VAL A 145 -3.91 35.82 1.50
C VAL A 145 -3.22 35.41 2.80
N LEU A 146 -3.23 36.27 3.82
CA LEU A 146 -2.63 35.97 5.12
C LEU A 146 -3.30 34.76 5.78
N ALA A 147 -4.63 34.70 5.79
CA ALA A 147 -5.38 33.56 6.31
C ALA A 147 -5.03 32.27 5.56
N SER A 148 -4.81 32.35 4.25
CA SER A 148 -4.41 31.21 3.42
C SER A 148 -2.99 30.74 3.76
N LYS A 149 -2.05 31.67 3.97
CA LYS A 149 -0.69 31.35 4.45
C LYS A 149 -0.72 30.70 5.84
N GLN A 150 -1.56 31.18 6.75
CA GLN A 150 -1.72 30.58 8.08
C GLN A 150 -2.24 29.13 8.02
N ARG A 151 -3.21 28.85 7.13
CA ARG A 151 -3.68 27.47 6.90
C ARG A 151 -2.58 26.59 6.33
N LEU A 152 -1.80 27.11 5.37
CA LEU A 152 -0.65 26.40 4.81
C LEU A 152 0.40 26.09 5.90
N LEU A 153 0.69 27.06 6.77
CA LEU A 153 1.61 26.88 7.89
C LEU A 153 1.14 25.74 8.80
N ALA A 154 -0.13 25.77 9.23
CA ALA A 154 -0.68 24.72 10.08
C ALA A 154 -0.59 23.33 9.41
N SER A 155 -0.89 23.25 8.11
CA SER A 155 -0.75 22.00 7.36
C SER A 155 0.68 21.50 7.30
N ARG A 156 1.66 22.40 7.06
CA ARG A 156 3.08 22.06 7.00
C ARG A 156 3.62 21.62 8.36
N GLU A 157 3.27 22.32 9.43
CA GLU A 157 3.64 21.94 10.80
C GLU A 157 3.08 20.56 11.18
N ASN A 158 1.84 20.26 10.80
CA ASN A 158 1.25 18.94 11.04
C ASN A 158 1.99 17.84 10.26
N SER A 159 2.31 18.07 8.99
CA SER A 159 3.07 17.13 8.16
C SER A 159 4.49 16.92 8.70
N LEU A 160 5.16 18.00 9.10
CA LEU A 160 6.48 17.96 9.72
C LEU A 160 6.48 17.14 11.00
N ASN A 161 5.52 17.40 11.90
CA ASN A 161 5.36 16.63 13.13
C ASN A 161 5.10 15.14 12.85
N ALA A 162 4.26 14.82 11.87
CA ALA A 162 4.01 13.44 11.46
C ALA A 162 5.27 12.76 10.92
N ALA A 163 6.07 13.47 10.11
CA ALA A 163 7.34 12.97 9.59
C ALA A 163 8.37 12.72 10.69
N MET A 164 8.48 13.63 11.66
CA MET A 164 9.35 13.46 12.84
C MET A 164 8.95 12.25 13.68
N GLN A 165 7.65 12.07 13.93
CA GLN A 165 7.14 10.90 14.66
C GLN A 165 7.41 9.59 13.93
N LEU A 166 7.23 9.57 12.60
CA LEU A 166 7.53 8.40 11.78
C LEU A 166 9.03 8.07 11.82
N LEU A 167 9.90 9.07 11.71
CA LEU A 167 11.34 8.88 11.80
C LEU A 167 11.75 8.27 13.15
N GLU A 168 11.21 8.80 14.26
CA GLU A 168 11.51 8.30 15.60
C GLU A 168 10.99 6.86 15.79
N LYS A 169 9.78 6.58 15.31
CA LYS A 169 9.23 5.22 15.30
C LYS A 169 10.12 4.25 14.52
N THR A 170 10.59 4.64 13.35
CA THR A 170 11.48 3.81 12.52
C THR A 170 12.83 3.59 13.21
N ARG A 171 13.39 4.62 13.85
CA ARG A 171 14.63 4.50 14.64
C ARG A 171 14.48 3.52 15.79
N SER A 172 13.37 3.64 16.54
CA SER A 172 13.02 2.71 17.62
C SER A 172 12.89 1.27 17.12
N GLN A 173 12.13 1.06 16.03
CA GLN A 173 11.95 -0.25 15.42
C GLN A 173 13.29 -0.85 14.94
N LYS A 174 14.16 -0.04 14.34
CA LYS A 174 15.52 -0.45 13.96
C LYS A 174 16.29 -0.97 15.17
N HIS A 175 16.36 -0.20 16.25
CA HIS A 175 17.06 -0.63 17.47
C HIS A 175 16.48 -1.91 18.09
N ILE A 176 15.15 -2.08 18.07
CA ILE A 176 14.50 -3.32 18.53
C ILE A 176 14.94 -4.51 17.68
N LEU A 177 15.00 -4.34 16.35
CA LEU A 177 15.44 -5.40 15.43
C LEU A 177 16.93 -5.72 15.60
N GLU A 178 17.79 -4.70 15.78
CA GLU A 178 19.22 -4.88 16.09
C GLU A 178 19.41 -5.75 17.34
N ASN A 179 18.72 -5.40 18.44
CA ASN A 179 18.80 -6.15 19.69
C ASN A 179 18.30 -7.59 19.55
N LYS A 180 17.24 -7.82 18.76
CA LYS A 180 16.74 -9.16 18.46
C LYS A 180 17.76 -9.98 17.67
N ILE A 181 18.39 -9.40 16.65
CA ILE A 181 19.43 -10.06 15.86
C ILE A 181 20.61 -10.45 16.76
N GLU A 182 21.07 -9.56 17.64
CA GLU A 182 22.19 -9.86 18.54
C GLU A 182 21.83 -10.94 19.57
N THR A 183 20.59 -10.92 20.08
CA THR A 183 20.08 -11.96 20.98
C THR A 183 20.08 -13.32 20.30
N LEU A 184 19.54 -13.41 19.07
CA LEU A 184 19.52 -14.64 18.29
C LEU A 184 20.94 -15.11 17.92
N ALA A 185 21.83 -14.19 17.57
CA ALA A 185 23.24 -14.49 17.31
C ALA A 185 23.92 -15.09 18.55
N SER A 186 23.64 -14.55 19.74
CA SER A 186 24.18 -15.06 20.99
C SER A 186 23.62 -16.45 21.34
N GLN A 187 22.31 -16.66 21.21
CA GLN A 187 21.69 -17.98 21.39
C GLN A 187 22.29 -19.02 20.44
N TYR A 188 22.46 -18.64 19.17
CA TYR A 188 23.08 -19.50 18.17
C TYR A 188 24.52 -19.88 18.54
N ARG A 189 25.34 -18.92 19.00
CA ARG A 189 26.71 -19.20 19.48
C ARG A 189 26.74 -20.21 20.62
N ILE A 190 25.81 -20.11 21.58
CA ILE A 190 25.70 -21.06 22.70
C ILE A 190 25.34 -22.46 22.21
N VAL A 191 24.31 -22.57 21.34
CA VAL A 191 23.88 -23.85 20.77
C VAL A 191 25.00 -24.50 19.96
N LYS A 192 25.72 -23.70 19.16
CA LYS A 192 26.88 -24.16 18.39
C LYS A 192 28.03 -24.64 19.28
N ALA A 193 28.31 -23.95 20.39
CA ALA A 193 29.34 -24.38 21.34
C ALA A 193 28.95 -25.70 22.03
N ALA A 194 27.68 -25.86 22.40
CA ALA A 194 27.15 -27.08 23.00
C ALA A 194 27.18 -28.27 22.02
N SER A 195 26.91 -28.04 20.74
CA SER A 195 26.93 -29.11 19.72
C SER A 195 28.34 -29.61 19.39
N VAL A 196 29.37 -28.76 19.50
CA VAL A 196 30.78 -29.14 19.30
C VAL A 196 31.29 -30.10 20.40
N GLY A 197 30.73 -30.04 21.62
CA GLY A 197 31.07 -30.95 22.72
C GLY A 197 30.37 -32.32 22.67
N SER A 198 29.26 -32.45 21.92
CA SER A 198 28.53 -33.71 21.77
C SER A 198 29.17 -34.58 20.68
N LYS A 199 30.18 -35.38 21.04
CA LYS A 199 30.68 -36.49 20.21
C LYS A 199 29.75 -37.71 20.25
N VAL A 200 28.44 -37.52 20.15
CA VAL A 200 27.53 -38.65 19.88
C VAL A 200 27.31 -38.70 18.37
N GLN A 201 28.07 -39.55 17.69
CA GLN A 201 27.74 -39.97 16.32
C GLN A 201 26.51 -40.87 16.37
N VAL A 202 25.33 -40.27 16.54
CA VAL A 202 24.11 -40.88 16.03
C VAL A 202 24.04 -40.52 14.55
N ASP A 203 23.72 -41.50 13.71
CA ASP A 203 23.62 -41.40 12.26
C ASP A 203 22.41 -40.50 11.90
N ASN A 204 22.51 -39.19 12.17
CA ASN A 204 21.44 -38.20 12.07
C ASN A 204 20.91 -38.08 10.64
N GLY A 205 21.69 -38.51 9.64
CA GLY A 205 21.22 -38.61 8.25
C GLY A 205 20.07 -39.60 8.09
N LYS A 206 20.11 -40.74 8.78
CA LYS A 206 19.07 -41.77 8.71
C LYS A 206 17.85 -41.36 9.53
N LEU A 207 18.02 -40.83 10.73
CA LEU A 207 16.91 -40.31 11.55
C LEU A 207 16.19 -39.15 10.85
N ALA A 208 16.92 -38.18 10.30
CA ALA A 208 16.31 -37.07 9.55
C ALA A 208 15.62 -37.56 8.25
N GLN A 209 16.19 -38.56 7.56
CA GLN A 209 15.50 -39.20 6.43
C GLN A 209 14.23 -39.92 6.87
N THR A 210 14.24 -40.61 8.00
CA THR A 210 13.09 -41.30 8.56
C THR A 210 12.03 -40.33 9.04
N GLU A 211 12.36 -39.25 9.74
CA GLU A 211 11.42 -38.20 10.14
C GLU A 211 10.81 -37.51 8.92
N LYS A 212 11.61 -37.20 7.90
CA LYS A 212 11.12 -36.62 6.64
C LYS A 212 10.20 -37.59 5.89
N LEU A 213 10.50 -38.89 5.90
CA LEU A 213 9.65 -39.93 5.33
C LEU A 213 8.34 -40.05 6.11
N ILE A 214 8.38 -40.04 7.45
CA ILE A 214 7.20 -40.08 8.31
C ILE A 214 6.32 -38.85 8.09
N ALA A 215 6.89 -37.64 8.04
CA ALA A 215 6.13 -36.42 7.78
C ALA A 215 5.51 -36.42 6.36
N GLN A 216 6.20 -36.97 5.36
CA GLN A 216 5.63 -37.18 4.03
C GLN A 216 4.50 -38.21 4.04
N ILE A 217 4.63 -39.30 4.80
CA ILE A 217 3.58 -40.31 4.96
C ILE A 217 2.36 -39.70 5.67
N GLN A 218 2.55 -38.98 6.78
CA GLN A 218 1.47 -38.28 7.49
C GLN A 218 0.74 -37.30 6.57
N LYS A 219 1.48 -36.48 5.82
CA LYS A 219 0.88 -35.56 4.85
C LYS A 219 0.08 -36.29 3.75
N ARG A 220 0.56 -37.45 3.28
CA ARG A 220 -0.19 -38.28 2.31
C ARG A 220 -1.42 -38.92 2.93
N LEU A 221 -1.35 -39.32 4.19
CA LEU A 221 -2.47 -39.87 4.94
C LEU A 221 -3.54 -38.81 5.19
N ASP A 222 -3.15 -37.61 5.65
CA ASP A 222 -4.06 -36.47 5.85
C ASP A 222 -4.73 -36.04 4.55
N VAL A 223 -4.00 -36.04 3.44
CA VAL A 223 -4.56 -35.75 2.12
C VAL A 223 -5.50 -36.88 1.69
N ALA A 224 -5.14 -38.14 1.89
CA ALA A 224 -6.03 -39.27 1.57
C ALA A 224 -7.30 -39.25 2.44
N GLU A 225 -7.19 -38.92 3.73
CA GLU A 225 -8.32 -38.73 4.64
C GLU A 225 -9.19 -37.56 4.19
N ARG A 226 -8.58 -36.42 3.81
CA ARG A 226 -9.34 -35.28 3.28
C ARG A 226 -10.01 -35.63 1.96
N VAL A 227 -9.35 -36.36 1.07
CA VAL A 227 -9.90 -36.81 -0.22
C VAL A 227 -11.03 -37.79 0.03
N LEU A 228 -10.92 -38.75 0.95
CA LEU A 228 -12.01 -39.66 1.32
C LEU A 228 -13.18 -38.92 2.00
N ALA A 229 -12.90 -37.92 2.83
CA ALA A 229 -13.91 -37.06 3.44
C ALA A 229 -14.58 -36.09 2.44
N HIS A 230 -13.90 -35.78 1.33
CA HIS A 230 -14.46 -35.01 0.22
C HIS A 230 -15.17 -35.90 -0.80
N GLU A 231 -14.69 -37.12 -1.07
CA GLU A 231 -15.34 -38.11 -1.91
C GLU A 231 -16.61 -38.66 -1.25
N SER A 232 -16.64 -38.78 0.08
CA SER A 232 -17.89 -39.07 0.83
C SER A 232 -18.89 -37.90 0.80
N ARG A 233 -18.45 -36.66 0.52
CA ARG A 233 -19.35 -35.53 0.20
C ARG A 233 -19.80 -35.51 -1.27
N PHE A 234 -19.14 -36.26 -2.16
CA PHE A 234 -19.53 -36.39 -3.57
C PHE A 234 -20.40 -37.61 -3.87
N ILE A 235 -20.74 -38.41 -2.85
CA ILE A 235 -21.88 -39.33 -2.90
C ILE A 235 -23.04 -38.68 -2.12
N GLU A 236 -23.48 -37.52 -2.58
CA GLU A 236 -24.88 -37.15 -2.41
C GLU A 236 -25.67 -37.93 -3.47
N ALA A 237 -26.60 -38.74 -2.98
CA ALA A 237 -27.49 -39.54 -3.78
C ALA A 237 -28.28 -38.66 -4.77
N ILE A 238 -28.55 -39.23 -5.93
CA ILE A 238 -29.40 -38.69 -7.00
C ILE A 238 -30.69 -38.10 -6.39
N PRO A 239 -30.94 -36.78 -6.48
CA PRO A 239 -32.27 -36.25 -6.22
C PRO A 239 -33.15 -36.56 -7.44
N VAL A 240 -34.12 -37.43 -7.23
CA VAL A 240 -35.24 -37.67 -8.16
C VAL A 240 -36.13 -36.44 -8.13
N ASP A 241 -36.59 -36.03 -9.32
CA ASP A 241 -37.48 -34.91 -9.61
C ASP A 241 -38.52 -34.59 -8.53
N THR A 242 -38.68 -33.31 -8.23
CA THR A 242 -39.97 -32.61 -8.22
C THR A 242 -39.71 -31.12 -8.05
N VAL A 243 -39.61 -30.40 -9.17
CA VAL A 243 -39.76 -28.95 -9.17
C VAL A 243 -41.25 -28.66 -8.97
N ILE A 244 -41.60 -27.96 -7.89
CA ILE A 244 -42.93 -27.36 -7.74
C ILE A 244 -42.91 -26.04 -8.52
N GLU A 245 -43.67 -26.03 -9.61
CA GLU A 245 -43.81 -25.01 -10.66
C GLU A 245 -44.44 -23.68 -10.21
N ALA A 246 -44.50 -23.38 -8.90
CA ALA A 246 -45.31 -22.28 -8.37
C ALA A 246 -44.54 -20.99 -8.01
N ASP A 247 -43.20 -21.02 -7.92
CA ASP A 247 -42.41 -19.86 -7.43
C ASP A 247 -41.59 -19.14 -8.50
N LEU A 248 -41.53 -19.70 -9.72
CA LEU A 248 -40.78 -19.10 -10.83
C LEU A 248 -41.56 -17.96 -11.50
N VAL A 249 -42.89 -18.06 -11.54
CA VAL A 249 -43.75 -17.03 -12.18
C VAL A 249 -43.78 -15.75 -11.33
N ALA A 250 -43.85 -15.87 -10.00
CA ALA A 250 -43.80 -14.70 -9.10
C ALA A 250 -42.47 -13.94 -9.18
N GLN A 251 -41.34 -14.66 -9.26
CA GLN A 251 -40.00 -14.06 -9.40
C GLN A 251 -39.76 -13.43 -10.78
N VAL A 252 -40.46 -13.91 -11.82
CA VAL A 252 -40.38 -13.36 -13.17
C VAL A 252 -41.28 -12.13 -13.31
N ASP A 253 -42.49 -12.13 -12.73
CA ASP A 253 -43.40 -10.98 -12.76
C ASP A 253 -42.85 -9.78 -11.97
N GLU A 254 -42.19 -10.01 -10.83
CA GLU A 254 -41.55 -8.95 -10.03
C GLU A 254 -40.33 -8.32 -10.75
N TYR A 255 -39.65 -9.09 -11.59
CA TYR A 255 -38.54 -8.60 -12.43
C TYR A 255 -39.04 -7.72 -13.59
N PHE A 256 -40.18 -8.07 -14.21
CA PHE A 256 -40.74 -7.30 -15.32
C PHE A 256 -41.52 -6.04 -14.87
N GLN A 257 -42.10 -6.03 -13.66
CA GLN A 257 -42.76 -4.83 -13.10
C GLN A 257 -41.79 -3.71 -12.68
N GLN A 258 -40.52 -4.03 -12.42
CA GLN A 258 -39.51 -3.01 -12.12
C GLN A 258 -38.90 -2.33 -13.36
N HIS A 259 -39.21 -2.80 -14.58
CA HIS A 259 -38.57 -2.29 -15.81
C HIS A 259 -39.51 -1.69 -16.86
N GLU A 260 -40.83 -1.71 -16.66
CA GLU A 260 -41.78 -0.99 -17.53
C GLU A 260 -42.94 -0.37 -16.72
N GLY A 261 -43.21 0.91 -16.92
CA GLY A 261 -44.51 1.50 -16.59
C GLY A 261 -44.91 2.49 -17.69
N PRO A 262 -46.16 2.99 -17.75
CA PRO A 262 -47.43 2.48 -17.22
C PRO A 262 -48.51 2.32 -18.32
N ALA A 263 -49.46 1.39 -18.22
CA ALA A 263 -50.75 1.49 -18.93
C ALA A 263 -51.85 0.53 -18.38
N GLU A 264 -52.83 1.16 -17.75
CA GLU A 264 -54.28 0.92 -17.88
C GLU A 264 -54.91 -0.48 -17.67
N ALA A 265 -55.64 -0.57 -16.55
CA ALA A 265 -57.05 -0.94 -16.45
C ALA A 265 -57.51 -2.32 -16.94
N GLN A 266 -57.90 -3.19 -15.99
CA GLN A 266 -59.31 -3.60 -15.79
C GLN A 266 -59.49 -4.53 -14.58
N ASN A 267 -60.42 -4.14 -13.71
CA ASN A 267 -61.16 -4.92 -12.69
C ASN A 267 -61.98 -6.05 -13.40
N PRO A 268 -62.65 -7.05 -12.75
CA PRO A 268 -62.98 -7.16 -11.33
C PRO A 268 -63.08 -8.59 -10.70
N MET A 269 -63.48 -8.62 -9.41
CA MET A 269 -64.28 -9.66 -8.72
C MET A 269 -63.65 -11.03 -8.36
N ALA A 270 -63.59 -11.31 -7.05
CA ALA A 270 -64.45 -12.29 -6.34
C ALA A 270 -63.82 -12.63 -4.98
N LYS A 271 -64.33 -12.03 -3.89
CA LYS A 271 -65.34 -12.60 -2.98
C LYS A 271 -64.90 -13.86 -2.20
N SER A 272 -65.09 -13.73 -0.88
CA SER A 272 -65.49 -14.79 0.07
C SER A 272 -64.30 -15.58 0.66
N HIS A 273 -64.18 -15.91 1.94
CA HIS A 273 -65.02 -15.92 3.16
C HIS A 273 -64.09 -15.48 4.32
N GLY A 274 -64.50 -14.71 5.33
CA GLY A 274 -65.39 -15.14 6.42
C GLY A 274 -64.59 -15.09 7.74
N PRO A 275 -65.02 -14.32 8.77
CA PRO A 275 -64.18 -13.93 9.90
C PRO A 275 -64.31 -14.89 11.09
N GLU A 276 -63.21 -15.16 11.79
CA GLU A 276 -63.26 -15.79 13.11
C GLU A 276 -63.07 -14.73 14.19
N ALA A 277 -64.13 -14.56 14.97
CA ALA A 277 -64.27 -13.59 16.04
C ALA A 277 -63.55 -14.04 17.31
N SER A 278 -63.02 -13.07 18.06
CA SER A 278 -62.94 -13.18 19.51
C SER A 278 -62.88 -11.79 20.17
N ARG A 279 -63.98 -11.49 20.86
CA ARG A 279 -64.24 -10.43 21.86
C ARG A 279 -64.71 -9.06 21.37
#